data_AF-E4U2H7-F1
#
_entry.id   AF-E4U2H7-F1
#
_cell.length_a   1.000
_cell.length_b   1.000
_cell.length_c   1.000
_cell.angle_alpha   90.00
_cell.angle_beta   90.00
_cell.angle_gamma   90.00
#
_symmetry.space_group_name_H-M   'P 1'
#
loop_
_entity.id
_entity.type
_entity.pdbx_description
1 polymer ?
#
loop_
_entity_poly.entity_id
_entity_poly.type
_entity_poly.pdbx_seq_one_letter_code
_entity_poly.pdbx_strand_id
1 'polypeptide(L)' 'MRKKLFREALIFGAVAFAMALLLHPDLLSDPQERFYHMIQRENIGHPFVYTALVYGILWLLRSLFSFIRRLLFSRT' A
#
# COMPACT_ATOMS: atom_id res chain seq x y z
N MET A 1 -16.25 11.28 8.73
CA MET A 1 -14.77 11.20 8.58
C MET A 1 -14.18 9.92 9.15
N ARG A 2 -14.48 9.51 10.40
CA ARG A 2 -13.95 8.28 11.02
C ARG A 2 -14.13 7.01 10.18
N LYS A 3 -15.33 6.77 9.61
CA LYS A 3 -15.60 5.61 8.73
C LYS A 3 -14.74 5.62 7.45
N LYS A 4 -14.43 6.81 6.91
CA LYS A 4 -13.60 6.98 5.71
C LYS A 4 -12.13 6.70 6.04
N LEU A 5 -11.61 7.27 7.12
CA LEU A 5 -10.25 7.00 7.59
C LEU A 5 -10.03 5.52 7.90
N PHE A 6 -10.99 4.87 8.57
CA PHE A 6 -10.91 3.44 8.86
C PHE A 6 -10.90 2.59 7.59
N ARG A 7 -11.74 2.94 6.60
CA ARG A 7 -11.73 2.27 5.29
C ARG A 7 -10.38 2.43 4.58
N GLU A 8 -9.81 3.64 4.55
CA GLU A 8 -8.51 3.88 3.93
C GLU A 8 -7.39 3.12 4.66
N ALA A 9 -7.42 3.07 6.00
CA ALA A 9 -6.47 2.29 6.80
C ALA A 9 -6.59 0.78 6.51
N LEU A 10 -7.80 0.24 6.34
CA LEU A 10 -8.01 -1.15 5.94
C LEU A 10 -7.46 -1.42 4.53
N ILE A 11 -7.70 -0.53 3.57
CA ILE A 11 -7.17 -0.69 2.21
C ILE A 11 -5.64 -0.63 2.25
N PHE A 12 -5.06 0.33 2.97
CA PHE A 12 -3.61 0.43 3.14
C PHE A 12 -3.03 -0.82 3.79
N GLY A 13 -3.64 -1.33 4.87
CA GLY A 13 -3.22 -2.56 5.53
C GLY A 13 -3.28 -3.78 4.61
N ALA A 14 -4.33 -3.90 3.79
CA ALA A 14 -4.44 -4.98 2.81
C ALA A 14 -3.35 -4.89 1.73
N VAL A 15 -3.06 -3.69 1.21
CA VAL A 15 -1.96 -3.48 0.26
C VAL A 15 -0.62 -3.74 0.91
N ALA A 16 -0.43 -3.35 2.18
CA ALA A 16 0.80 -3.59 2.94
C ALA A 16 1.06 -5.09 3.11
N PHE A 17 0.03 -5.83 3.48
CA PHE A 17 0.11 -7.28 3.60
C PHE A 17 0.44 -7.94 2.26
N ALA A 18 -0.25 -7.54 1.18
CA ALA A 18 0.04 -8.06 -0.16
C ALA A 18 1.47 -7.74 -0.61
N MET A 19 1.95 -6.51 -0.37
CA MET A 19 3.32 -6.11 -0.70
C MET A 19 4.35 -6.87 0.13
N ALA A 20 4.11 -7.08 1.43
CA ALA A 20 5.00 -7.86 2.28
C ALA A 20 5.16 -9.29 1.76
N LEU A 21 4.06 -9.94 1.35
CA LEU A 21 4.09 -11.29 0.76
C LEU A 21 4.72 -11.32 -0.63
N LEU A 22 4.53 -10.29 -1.45
CA LEU A 22 5.15 -10.21 -2.78
C LEU A 22 6.66 -9.98 -2.70
N LEU A 23 7.11 -9.20 -1.72
CA LEU A 23 8.53 -8.92 -1.49
C LEU A 23 9.23 -10.06 -0.75
N HIS A 24 8.53 -10.72 0.17
CA HIS A 24 9.04 -11.84 0.99
C HIS A 24 8.03 -13.00 0.99
N PRO A 25 8.01 -13.82 -0.08
CA PRO A 25 7.09 -14.95 -0.17
C PRO A 25 7.36 -16.01 0.91
N ASP A 26 8.58 -16.08 1.42
CA ASP A 26 9.01 -16.93 2.53
C ASP A 26 8.43 -16.52 3.89
N LEU A 27 7.75 -15.36 4.01
CA LEU A 27 6.89 -15.08 5.16
C LEU A 27 5.80 -16.15 5.36
N LEU A 28 5.42 -16.88 4.31
CA LEU A 28 4.44 -17.96 4.37
C LEU A 28 5.02 -19.28 4.87
N SER A 29 6.33 -19.52 4.69
CA SER A 29 6.99 -20.74 5.12
C SER A 29 7.74 -20.56 6.44
N ASP A 30 8.60 -19.53 6.51
CA ASP A 30 9.59 -19.34 7.58
C ASP A 30 9.59 -17.87 8.08
N PRO A 31 8.46 -17.40 8.63
CA PRO A 31 8.30 -16.00 9.00
C PRO A 31 9.33 -15.52 10.03
N GLN A 32 9.70 -16.36 10.99
CA GLN A 32 10.67 -16.02 12.04
C GLN A 32 12.06 -15.73 11.46
N GLU A 33 12.53 -16.58 10.54
CA GLU A 33 13.83 -16.43 9.90
C GLU A 33 13.85 -15.19 9.01
N ARG A 34 12.78 -14.94 8.26
CA ARG A 34 12.65 -13.71 7.47
C ARG A 34 12.69 -12.46 8.34
N PHE A 35 11.95 -12.42 9.45
CA PHE A 35 12.01 -11.29 10.38
C PHE A 35 13.40 -11.11 10.98
N TYR A 36 14.08 -12.20 11.37
CA TYR A 36 15.45 -12.16 11.87
C TYR A 36 16.41 -11.54 10.83
N HIS A 37 16.33 -11.96 9.57
CA HIS A 37 17.15 -11.40 8.51
C HIS A 37 16.84 -9.94 8.21
N MET A 38 15.57 -9.52 8.28
CA MET A 38 15.18 -8.12 8.09
C MET A 38 15.70 -7.24 9.23
N ILE A 39 15.67 -7.73 10.48
CA ILE A 39 16.23 -7.02 11.64
C ILE A 39 17.75 -6.88 11.49
N GLN A 40 18.45 -7.98 11.19
CA GLN A 40 19.91 -7.95 11.05
C GLN A 40 20.40 -7.02 9.94
N ARG A 41 19.64 -6.88 8.87
CA ARG A 41 19.97 -6.00 7.74
C ARG A 41 19.43 -4.58 7.92
N GLU A 42 18.87 -4.25 9.09
CA GLU A 42 18.19 -2.99 9.39
C GLU A 42 17.11 -2.61 8.35
N ASN A 43 16.54 -3.62 7.68
CA ASN A 43 15.70 -3.44 6.51
C ASN A 43 14.25 -3.88 6.78
N ILE A 44 13.73 -3.66 7.99
CA ILE A 44 12.32 -3.95 8.32
C ILE A 44 11.37 -2.97 7.63
N GLY A 45 11.82 -1.74 7.36
CA GLY A 45 10.96 -0.66 6.88
C GLY A 45 10.55 -0.78 5.41
N HIS A 46 11.32 -1.48 4.57
CA HIS A 46 11.12 -1.39 3.13
C HIS A 46 9.74 -1.87 2.63
N PRO A 47 9.07 -2.92 3.17
CA PRO A 47 7.74 -3.29 2.70
C PRO A 47 6.73 -2.16 2.91
N PHE A 48 6.87 -1.40 4.00
CA PHE A 48 6.03 -0.22 4.27
C PHE A 48 6.31 0.92 3.29
N VAL A 49 7.58 1.16 2.94
CA VAL A 49 7.97 2.17 1.95
C VAL A 49 7.42 1.84 0.56
N TYR A 50 7.59 0.59 0.10
CA TYR A 50 7.01 0.14 -1.16
C TYR A 50 5.49 0.25 -1.17
N THR A 51 4.85 -0.13 -0.05
CA THR A 51 3.40 0.04 0.11
C THR A 51 2.99 1.50 0.01
N ALA A 52 3.68 2.43 0.68
CA ALA A 52 3.38 3.85 0.63
C ALA A 52 3.53 4.42 -0.78
N LEU A 53 4.57 4.01 -1.52
CA LEU A 53 4.79 4.41 -2.91
C LEU A 53 3.66 3.90 -3.83
N VAL A 54 3.36 2.60 -3.78
CA VAL A 54 2.31 1.99 -4.60
C VAL A 54 0.94 2.60 -4.27
N TYR A 55 0.63 2.76 -2.99
CA TYR A 55 -0.61 3.39 -2.55
C TYR A 55 -0.71 4.85 -3.01
N GLY A 56 0.38 5.60 -2.92
CA GLY A 56 0.48 6.98 -3.40
C GLY A 56 0.21 7.08 -4.91
N ILE A 57 0.80 6.19 -5.70
CA ILE A 57 0.54 6.11 -7.16
C ILE A 57 -0.94 5.83 -7.43
N LEU A 58 -1.53 4.85 -6.76
CA LEU A 58 -2.95 4.51 -6.93
C LEU A 58 -3.88 5.68 -6.54
N TRP A 59 -3.52 6.40 -5.47
CA TRP A 59 -4.24 7.59 -5.04
C TRP A 59 -4.13 8.74 -6.04
N LEU A 60 -2.94 8.98 -6.60
CA LEU A 60 -2.72 9.96 -7.67
C LEU A 60 -3.54 9.63 -8.91
N LEU A 61 -3.53 8.37 -9.36
CA LEU A 61 -4.33 7.92 -10.49
C LEU A 61 -5.82 8.13 -10.25
N ARG A 62 -6.35 7.75 -9.08
CA ARG A 62 -7.75 8.01 -8.70
C ARG A 62 -8.09 9.48 -8.75
N SER A 63 -7.19 10.33 -8.26
CA SER A 63 -7.37 11.78 -8.24
C SER A 63 -7.39 12.35 -9.65
N LEU A 64 -6.47 11.90 -10.51
CA LEU A 64 -6.40 12.28 -11.92
C LEU A 64 -7.67 11.87 -12.68
N PHE A 65 -8.16 10.62 -12.52
CA PHE A 65 -9.41 10.18 -13.15
C PHE A 65 -10.61 10.98 -12.66
N SER A 66 -10.66 11.31 -11.37
CA SER A 66 -11.74 12.13 -10.83
C SER A 66 -11.72 13.55 -11.40
N PHE A 67 -10.53 14.12 -11.59
CA PHE A 67 -10.34 15.43 -12.19
C PHE A 67 -10.76 15.44 -13.66
N ILE A 68 -10.28 14.47 -14.45
CA ILE A 68 -10.66 14.32 -15.87
C ILE A 68 -12.17 14.14 -16.02
N ARG A 69 -12.80 13.30 -15.19
CA ARG A 69 -14.26 13.14 -15.19
C ARG A 69 -14.97 14.45 -14.88
N ARG A 70 -14.53 15.21 -13.88
CA ARG A 70 -15.12 16.53 -13.60
C ARG A 70 -14.97 17.45 -14.81
N LEU A 71 -13.79 17.50 -15.44
CA LEU A 71 -13.56 18.38 -16.57
C LEU A 71 -14.42 18.01 -17.80
N LEU A 72 -14.62 16.71 -18.06
CA LEU A 72 -15.42 16.22 -19.17
C LEU A 72 -16.94 16.28 -18.93
N PHE A 73 -17.39 16.04 -17.70
CA PHE A 73 -18.81 15.90 -17.36
C PHE A 73 -19.39 17.10 -16.57
N SER A 74 -18.61 18.13 -16.28
CA SER A 74 -19.09 19.37 -15.63
C SER A 74 -19.58 20.45 -16.62
N ARG A 75 -19.81 20.10 -17.90
CA ARG A 75 -20.31 21.01 -18.96
C ARG A 75 -21.75 20.72 -19.43
N THR A 76 -22.56 20.05 -18.61
CA THR A 76 -24.02 19.94 -18.75
C THR A 76 -24.67 20.42 -17.46
#